data_AF-A0A7D9DX84-F1
#
_entry.id   AF-A0A7D9DX84-F1
#
_cell.length_a   1.000
_cell.length_b   1.000
_cell.length_c   1.000
_cell.angle_alpha   90.00
_cell.angle_beta   90.00
_cell.angle_gamma   90.00
#
_symmetry.space_group_name_H-M   'P 1'
#
loop_
_entity.id
_entity.type
_entity.pdbx_description
1 polymer ?
#
loop_
_entity_poly.entity_id
_entity_poly.type
_entity_poly.pdbx_seq_one_letter_code
_entity_poly.pdbx_strand_id
1 'polypeptide(L)'
;MVMNTFIQYIKTDQFCQLGFNAGQPFLTPKHWFQFADDAVITTGEEYETQILLNAFTKWCNWAKMTLRVDKCKSFGIIKRNSLSKQYFPKIYVNHGLITAVKGNESFCYLGRFYNFPMDNVEHKQFLLSETSSILEKIDRLPLHSKFKLELYMKYLLPKISWHLTIADIDRTWIKQTLDTMCHNKFRTWLEIPPNGTLDILLLGKSKFGFDIIDVSTKFTECQVILRNKLKDSSCLDTQNLFYASSSNCNVQYDGFSTAKQVAKEIRKDKIFNIESKLTSQSLIIKSIWRDAFQGTAKDWHSAVDKLPKNIYNFVTRYLNNTLPTLTNMVL
;
A
#
# COMPACT_ATOMS: atom_id res chain seq x y z
N MET A 1 6.16 31.97 9.21
CA MET A 1 6.42 30.74 9.99
C MET A 1 5.26 30.59 10.97
N VAL A 2 4.33 29.67 10.71
CA VAL A 2 3.20 29.43 11.64
C VAL A 2 3.76 28.56 12.77
N MET A 3 4.11 29.18 13.90
CA MET A 3 4.47 28.44 15.11
C MET A 3 3.20 27.83 15.69
N ASN A 4 3.17 26.51 15.83
CA ASN A 4 2.16 25.85 16.65
C ASN A 4 2.54 26.06 18.12
N THR A 5 1.87 27.02 18.76
CA THR A 5 2.15 27.45 20.14
C THR A 5 1.90 26.34 21.16
N PHE A 6 0.97 25.43 20.89
CA PHE A 6 0.73 24.27 21.74
C PHE A 6 1.92 23.29 21.71
N ILE A 7 2.46 23.01 20.52
CA ILE A 7 3.60 22.09 20.37
C ILE A 7 4.84 22.62 21.12
N GLN A 8 5.00 23.93 21.23
CA GLN A 8 6.08 24.51 22.03
C GLN A 8 5.82 24.40 23.52
N TYR A 9 4.58 24.59 23.94
CA TYR A 9 4.18 24.47 25.33
C TYR A 9 4.42 23.05 25.86
N ILE A 10 4.03 22.01 25.11
CA ILE A 10 4.23 20.61 25.52
C ILE A 10 5.68 20.13 25.40
N LYS A 11 6.58 20.92 24.78
CA LYS A 11 8.03 20.65 24.73
C LYS A 11 8.79 21.19 25.94
N THR A 12 8.09 21.79 26.91
CA THR A 12 8.70 22.20 28.18
C THR A 12 8.99 20.99 29.06
N ASP A 13 10.00 21.07 29.92
CA ASP A 13 10.50 19.95 30.74
C ASP A 13 9.41 19.26 31.56
N GLN A 14 8.37 20.00 31.95
CA GLN A 14 7.23 19.49 32.70
C GLN A 14 6.44 18.42 31.93
N PHE A 15 6.29 18.56 30.61
CA PHE A 15 5.49 17.65 29.77
C PHE A 15 6.36 16.66 29.00
N CYS A 16 7.66 16.94 28.81
CA CYS A 16 8.60 16.01 28.18
C CYS A 16 8.73 14.67 28.92
N GLN A 17 8.44 14.65 30.22
CA GLN A 17 8.44 13.43 31.04
C GLN A 17 7.18 12.58 30.83
N LEU A 18 6.08 13.18 30.37
CA LEU A 18 4.84 12.49 30.10
C LEU A 18 4.97 11.85 28.71
N GLY A 19 4.88 10.53 28.62
CA GLY A 19 4.96 9.85 27.33
C GLY A 19 5.26 8.37 27.43
N PHE A 20 4.92 7.64 26.37
CA PHE A 20 5.25 6.24 26.30
C PHE A 20 6.72 6.05 25.91
N ASN A 21 7.51 5.41 26.78
CA ASN A 21 8.83 4.92 26.45
C ASN A 21 8.70 3.48 25.93
N ALA A 22 9.01 3.26 24.65
CA ALA A 22 8.92 1.96 23.99
C ALA A 22 9.99 0.94 24.45
N GLY A 23 10.64 1.17 25.59
CA GLY A 23 11.70 0.32 26.12
C GLY A 23 13.02 0.43 25.36
N GLN A 24 13.16 1.43 24.48
CA GLN A 24 14.40 1.73 23.78
C GLN A 24 15.02 3.00 24.36
N PRO A 25 16.20 2.93 24.99
CA PRO A 25 16.78 4.06 25.73
C PRO A 25 17.14 5.27 24.84
N PHE A 26 17.12 5.10 23.52
CA PHE A 26 17.48 6.11 22.53
C PHE A 26 16.29 6.82 21.86
N LEU A 27 15.04 6.46 22.21
CA LEU A 27 13.86 7.16 21.70
C LEU A 27 13.35 8.14 22.76
N THR A 28 13.25 9.42 22.38
CA THR A 28 12.57 10.41 23.21
C THR A 28 11.11 10.00 23.41
N PRO A 29 10.55 10.04 24.63
CA PRO A 29 9.14 9.76 24.85
C PRO A 29 8.28 10.68 23.98
N LYS A 30 7.53 10.09 23.06
CA LYS A 30 6.61 10.83 22.19
C LYS A 30 5.21 10.69 22.72
N HIS A 31 4.66 11.82 23.15
CA HIS A 31 3.32 11.89 23.70
C HIS A 31 2.31 12.56 22.78
N TRP A 32 2.73 13.15 21.66
CA TRP A 32 1.87 13.93 20.78
C TRP A 32 2.15 13.70 19.30
N PHE A 33 1.11 13.36 18.55
CA PHE A 33 1.11 13.31 17.10
C PHE A 33 -0.05 14.19 16.60
N GLN A 34 0.18 15.00 15.58
CA GLN A 34 -0.86 15.85 15.01
C GLN A 34 -0.70 15.98 13.52
N PHE A 35 -1.82 15.90 12.81
CA PHE A 35 -1.94 16.23 11.41
C PHE A 35 -3.24 17.01 11.20
N ALA A 36 -3.13 18.30 10.89
CA ALA A 36 -4.27 19.22 10.87
C ALA A 36 -5.05 19.21 12.21
N ASP A 37 -6.35 18.89 12.16
CA ASP A 37 -7.24 18.79 13.32
C ASP A 37 -7.18 17.43 14.02
N ASP A 38 -6.68 16.40 13.36
CA ASP A 38 -6.48 15.07 13.95
C ASP A 38 -5.25 15.07 14.86
N ALA A 39 -5.46 14.77 16.14
CA ALA A 39 -4.41 14.65 17.15
C ALA A 39 -4.49 13.33 17.91
N VAL A 40 -3.34 12.77 18.25
CA VAL A 40 -3.19 11.52 19.02
C VAL A 40 -2.25 11.77 20.18
N ILE A 41 -2.70 11.36 21.37
CA ILE A 41 -1.94 11.39 22.61
C ILE A 41 -1.55 9.96 22.96
N THR A 42 -0.27 9.73 23.27
CA THR A 42 0.23 8.40 23.64
C THR A 42 1.06 8.50 24.93
N THR A 43 0.57 7.95 26.03
CA THR A 43 1.28 7.96 27.32
C THR A 43 1.37 6.56 27.93
N GLY A 44 2.19 6.40 28.97
CA GLY A 44 2.30 5.15 29.71
C GLY A 44 1.12 4.94 30.65
N GLU A 45 0.62 6.01 31.24
CA GLU A 45 -0.45 5.96 32.24
C GLU A 45 -1.66 6.83 31.88
N GLU A 46 -2.84 6.43 32.38
CA GLU A 46 -4.12 7.11 32.10
C GLU A 46 -4.14 8.54 32.66
N TYR A 47 -3.55 8.76 33.84
CA TYR A 47 -3.51 10.10 34.46
C TYR A 47 -2.66 11.08 33.63
N GLU A 48 -1.56 10.61 33.02
CA GLU A 48 -0.70 11.41 32.15
C GLU A 48 -1.46 11.86 30.89
N THR A 49 -2.25 10.94 30.30
CA THR A 49 -3.11 11.26 29.17
C THR A 49 -4.09 12.38 29.55
N GLN A 50 -4.73 12.29 30.73
CA GLN A 50 -5.70 13.28 31.19
C GLN A 50 -5.05 14.66 31.42
N ILE A 51 -3.82 14.71 31.95
CA ILE A 51 -3.07 15.97 32.13
C ILE A 51 -2.82 16.65 30.78
N LEU A 52 -2.30 15.91 29.79
CA LEU A 52 -2.04 16.43 28.45
C LEU A 52 -3.33 16.87 27.75
N LEU A 53 -4.39 16.10 27.88
CA LEU A 53 -5.69 16.42 27.30
C LEU A 53 -6.33 17.66 27.93
N ASN A 54 -6.17 17.85 29.24
CA ASN A 54 -6.62 19.06 29.93
C ASN A 54 -5.86 20.30 29.44
N ALA A 55 -4.54 20.18 29.26
CA ALA A 55 -3.72 21.25 28.69
C ALA A 55 -4.15 21.60 27.25
N PHE A 56 -4.38 20.58 26.42
CA PHE A 56 -4.88 20.77 25.06
C PHE A 56 -6.25 21.42 25.03
N THR A 57 -7.16 20.97 25.89
CA THR A 57 -8.52 21.55 26.01
C THR A 57 -8.47 23.03 26.37
N LYS A 58 -7.60 23.42 27.32
CA LYS A 58 -7.39 24.84 27.67
C LYS A 58 -6.86 25.64 26.48
N TRP A 59 -5.92 25.08 25.72
CA TRP A 59 -5.38 25.72 24.53
C TRP A 59 -6.43 25.87 23.42
N CYS A 60 -7.24 24.84 23.17
CA CYS A 60 -8.37 24.90 22.24
C CYS A 60 -9.36 25.99 22.65
N ASN A 61 -9.73 26.06 23.93
CA ASN A 61 -10.64 27.08 24.44
C ASN A 61 -10.07 28.50 24.27
N TRP A 62 -8.78 28.69 24.54
CA TRP A 62 -8.08 29.95 24.27
C TRP A 62 -8.13 30.32 22.78
N ALA A 63 -7.94 29.34 21.90
CA ALA A 63 -8.01 29.50 20.45
C ALA A 63 -9.46 29.56 19.90
N LYS A 64 -10.49 29.55 20.76
CA LYS A 64 -11.92 29.48 20.39
C LYS A 64 -12.27 28.25 19.53
N MET A 65 -11.59 27.14 19.78
CA MET A 65 -11.85 25.83 19.18
C MET A 65 -12.58 24.92 20.17
N THR A 66 -13.41 24.01 19.66
CA THR A 66 -14.16 23.03 20.48
C THR A 66 -13.79 21.61 20.07
N LEU A 67 -13.52 20.75 21.05
CA LEU A 67 -13.26 19.33 20.84
C LEU A 67 -14.56 18.56 20.71
N ARG A 68 -14.67 17.77 19.63
CA ARG A 68 -15.83 16.92 19.34
C ARG A 68 -15.67 15.54 19.98
N VAL A 69 -16.20 15.37 21.18
CA VAL A 69 -16.07 14.13 21.98
C VAL A 69 -16.61 12.91 21.24
N ASP A 70 -17.64 13.07 20.41
CA ASP A 70 -18.23 12.01 19.57
C ASP A 70 -17.25 11.40 18.56
N LYS A 71 -16.24 12.19 18.13
CA LYS A 71 -15.18 11.76 17.22
C LYS A 71 -13.93 11.26 17.94
N CYS A 72 -13.78 11.55 19.23
CA CYS A 72 -12.65 11.09 20.01
C CYS A 72 -12.80 9.60 20.36
N LYS A 73 -11.69 8.87 20.30
CA LYS A 73 -11.60 7.46 20.71
C LYS A 73 -10.46 7.28 21.70
N SER A 74 -10.65 6.44 22.70
CA SER A 74 -9.58 6.00 23.60
C SER A 74 -9.24 4.54 23.35
N PHE A 75 -7.96 4.20 23.46
CA PHE A 75 -7.46 2.85 23.26
C PHE A 75 -6.35 2.57 24.26
N GLY A 76 -6.42 1.43 24.94
CA GLY A 76 -5.50 1.07 26.01
C GLY A 76 -5.07 -0.39 25.95
N ILE A 77 -3.76 -0.63 26.10
CA ILE A 77 -3.19 -1.97 26.24
C ILE A 77 -2.41 -2.02 27.56
N ILE A 78 -2.66 -3.07 28.35
CA ILE A 78 -1.91 -3.35 29.58
C ILE A 78 -1.26 -4.72 29.50
N LYS A 79 0.00 -4.81 29.90
CA LYS A 79 0.72 -6.09 30.02
C LYS A 79 0.58 -6.59 31.45
N ARG A 80 -0.06 -7.75 31.65
CA ARG A 80 -0.18 -8.43 32.95
C ARG A 80 0.31 -9.86 32.82
N ASN A 81 1.24 -10.29 33.67
CA ASN A 81 1.77 -11.66 33.70
C ASN A 81 2.18 -12.17 32.31
N SER A 82 2.96 -11.36 31.58
CA SER A 82 3.41 -11.63 30.20
C SER A 82 2.34 -11.67 29.11
N LEU A 83 1.05 -11.51 29.44
CA LEU A 83 -0.05 -11.40 28.48
C LEU A 83 -0.46 -9.95 28.30
N SER A 84 -0.58 -9.52 27.04
CA SER A 84 -1.23 -8.26 26.70
C SER A 84 -2.73 -8.42 26.81
N LYS A 85 -3.39 -7.51 27.51
CA LYS A 85 -4.86 -7.39 27.58
C LYS A 85 -5.27 -5.99 27.18
N GLN A 86 -6.37 -5.86 26.46
CA GLN A 86 -6.98 -4.57 26.24
C GLN A 86 -7.60 -4.07 27.54
N TYR A 87 -7.41 -2.80 27.84
CA TYR A 87 -8.14 -2.10 28.90
C TYR A 87 -8.86 -0.90 28.29
N PHE A 88 -9.88 -0.40 28.99
CA PHE A 88 -10.71 0.70 28.52
C PHE A 88 -10.42 1.95 29.38
N PRO A 89 -9.59 2.88 28.90
CA PRO A 89 -9.22 4.07 29.67
C PRO A 89 -10.43 4.98 29.92
N LYS A 90 -10.54 5.55 31.13
CA LYS A 90 -11.61 6.49 31.48
C LYS A 90 -11.13 7.94 31.36
N ILE A 91 -11.09 8.43 30.13
CA ILE A 91 -10.59 9.76 29.80
C ILE A 91 -11.75 10.72 29.52
N TYR A 92 -11.69 11.93 30.07
CA TYR A 92 -12.75 12.92 29.99
C TYR A 92 -12.33 14.19 29.25
N VAL A 93 -13.23 14.76 28.46
CA VAL A 93 -13.09 16.07 27.80
C VAL A 93 -14.36 16.87 28.05
N ASN A 94 -14.23 18.07 28.63
CA ASN A 94 -15.37 18.97 28.89
C ASN A 94 -16.55 18.25 29.60
N HIS A 95 -16.26 17.36 30.55
CA HIS A 95 -17.23 16.51 31.28
C HIS A 95 -17.86 15.36 30.48
N GLY A 96 -17.53 15.21 29.19
CA GLY A 96 -17.89 14.05 28.37
C GLY A 96 -16.84 12.94 28.46
N LEU A 97 -17.27 11.69 28.62
CA LEU A 97 -16.41 10.51 28.56
C LEU A 97 -16.06 10.19 27.10
N ILE A 98 -14.77 10.07 26.78
CA ILE A 98 -14.33 9.60 25.47
C ILE A 98 -14.69 8.12 25.34
N THR A 99 -15.26 7.74 24.19
CA THR A 99 -15.63 6.35 23.92
C THR A 99 -14.38 5.49 23.75
N ALA A 100 -14.22 4.47 24.58
CA ALA A 100 -13.18 3.48 24.42
C ALA A 100 -13.50 2.51 23.28
N VAL A 101 -12.49 2.20 22.46
CA VAL A 101 -12.58 1.19 21.39
C VAL A 101 -12.69 -0.18 22.04
N LYS A 102 -13.67 -0.98 21.63
CA LYS A 102 -13.92 -2.31 22.20
C LYS A 102 -12.96 -3.38 21.65
N GLY A 103 -12.98 -4.56 22.27
CA GLY A 103 -12.17 -5.75 21.92
C GLY A 103 -12.11 -6.09 20.43
N ASN A 104 -13.27 -6.08 19.79
CA ASN A 104 -13.46 -6.51 18.41
C ASN A 104 -13.67 -5.32 17.46
N GLU A 105 -13.51 -4.09 17.95
CA GLU A 105 -13.64 -2.88 17.16
C GLU A 105 -12.25 -2.37 16.81
N SER A 106 -12.17 -1.62 15.73
CA SER A 106 -11.00 -0.85 15.38
C SER A 106 -11.29 0.65 15.45
N PHE A 107 -10.24 1.42 15.27
CA PHE A 107 -10.36 2.82 14.88
C PHE A 107 -9.41 3.13 13.73
N CYS A 108 -9.76 4.14 12.95
CA CYS A 108 -8.95 4.62 11.83
C CYS A 108 -8.26 5.93 12.22
N TYR A 109 -6.95 6.02 12.00
CA TYR A 109 -6.18 7.25 12.13
C TYR A 109 -5.28 7.43 10.89
N LEU A 110 -5.45 8.55 10.19
CA LEU A 110 -4.75 8.86 8.92
C LEU A 110 -4.85 7.74 7.87
N GLY A 111 -5.96 7.03 7.84
CA GLY A 111 -6.22 5.91 6.92
C GLY A 111 -5.66 4.56 7.38
N ARG A 112 -4.97 4.49 8.53
CA ARG A 112 -4.52 3.24 9.15
C ARG A 112 -5.53 2.74 10.17
N PHE A 113 -5.92 1.48 10.07
CA PHE A 113 -6.78 0.81 11.03
C PHE A 113 -5.93 0.21 12.16
N TYR A 114 -6.39 0.43 13.39
CA TYR A 114 -5.78 -0.08 14.59
C TYR A 114 -6.81 -0.90 15.37
N ASN A 115 -6.45 -2.13 15.68
CA ASN A 115 -7.22 -3.02 16.54
C ASN A 115 -6.29 -3.66 17.58
N PHE A 116 -6.86 -4.29 18.60
CA PHE A 116 -6.07 -4.93 19.64
C PHE A 116 -5.15 -6.07 19.14
N PRO A 117 -5.60 -6.97 18.23
CA PRO A 117 -4.75 -8.03 17.70
C PRO A 117 -3.62 -7.55 16.77
N MET A 118 -3.70 -6.31 16.24
CA MET A 118 -2.78 -5.76 15.25
C MET A 118 -2.65 -6.63 13.98
N ASP A 119 -3.72 -7.31 13.59
CA ASP A 119 -3.74 -8.34 12.52
C ASP A 119 -4.00 -7.79 11.10
N ASN A 120 -4.27 -6.48 10.98
CA ASN A 120 -4.58 -5.78 9.73
C ASN A 120 -5.75 -6.38 8.94
N VAL A 121 -6.67 -7.11 9.59
CA VAL A 121 -7.82 -7.75 8.91
C VAL A 121 -8.69 -6.73 8.18
N GLU A 122 -8.96 -5.59 8.81
CA GLU A 122 -9.78 -4.55 8.19
C GLU A 122 -9.08 -3.87 7.01
N HIS A 123 -7.76 -3.70 7.08
CA HIS A 123 -6.99 -3.22 5.94
C HIS A 123 -7.11 -4.17 4.74
N LYS A 124 -7.02 -5.48 4.99
CA LYS A 124 -7.20 -6.51 3.96
C LYS A 124 -8.61 -6.46 3.37
N GLN A 125 -9.65 -6.36 4.21
CA GLN A 125 -11.04 -6.25 3.77
C GLN A 125 -11.31 -4.96 2.98
N PHE A 126 -10.78 -3.82 3.43
CA PHE A 126 -10.87 -2.55 2.71
C PHE A 126 -10.22 -2.65 1.33
N LEU A 127 -8.99 -3.19 1.26
CA LEU A 127 -8.29 -3.37 -0.02
C LEU A 127 -9.07 -4.28 -0.97
N LEU A 128 -9.66 -5.38 -0.47
CA LEU A 128 -10.48 -6.28 -1.28
C LEU A 128 -11.72 -5.60 -1.83
N SER A 129 -12.49 -4.95 -0.95
CA SER A 129 -13.75 -4.29 -1.32
C SER A 129 -13.51 -3.12 -2.28
N GLU A 130 -12.54 -2.26 -2.00
CA GLU A 130 -12.21 -1.11 -2.84
C GLU A 130 -11.66 -1.57 -4.20
N THR A 131 -10.76 -2.56 -4.22
CA THR A 131 -10.23 -3.13 -5.47
C THR A 131 -11.35 -3.76 -6.31
N SER A 132 -12.24 -4.56 -5.70
CA SER A 132 -13.37 -5.16 -6.41
C SER A 132 -14.32 -4.09 -6.96
N SER A 133 -14.68 -3.11 -6.13
CA SER A 133 -15.60 -2.04 -6.53
C SER A 133 -15.06 -1.24 -7.72
N ILE A 134 -13.77 -0.88 -7.69
CA ILE A 134 -13.14 -0.13 -8.78
C ILE A 134 -13.03 -0.99 -10.04
N LEU A 135 -12.62 -2.26 -9.92
CA LEU A 135 -12.53 -3.17 -11.06
C LEU A 135 -13.89 -3.38 -11.73
N GLU A 136 -14.96 -3.57 -10.95
CA GLU A 136 -16.32 -3.68 -11.47
C GLU A 136 -16.78 -2.41 -12.19
N LYS A 137 -16.46 -1.23 -11.64
CA LYS A 137 -16.73 0.05 -12.31
C LYS A 137 -16.01 0.14 -13.65
N ILE A 138 -14.72 -0.19 -13.71
CA ILE A 138 -13.94 -0.20 -14.95
C ILE A 138 -14.51 -1.20 -15.95
N ASP A 139 -14.92 -2.38 -15.46
CA ASP A 139 -15.44 -3.46 -16.30
C ASP A 139 -16.75 -3.11 -17.00
N ARG A 140 -17.66 -2.41 -16.31
CA ARG A 140 -18.95 -1.97 -16.86
C ARG A 140 -18.83 -0.86 -17.91
N LEU A 141 -17.72 -0.14 -17.96
CA LEU A 141 -17.53 0.93 -18.94
C LEU A 141 -17.42 0.33 -20.36
N PRO A 142 -18.10 0.91 -21.37
CA PRO A 142 -18.03 0.48 -22.77
C PRO A 142 -16.74 0.99 -23.44
N LEU A 143 -15.61 0.79 -22.77
CA LEU A 143 -14.29 1.24 -23.22
C LEU A 143 -13.55 0.12 -23.96
N HIS A 144 -12.66 0.55 -24.85
CA HIS A 144 -11.65 -0.31 -25.44
C HIS A 144 -10.82 -0.99 -24.34
N SER A 145 -10.46 -2.27 -24.53
CA SER A 145 -9.75 -3.07 -23.52
C SER A 145 -8.43 -2.44 -23.07
N LYS A 146 -7.71 -1.78 -23.99
CA LYS A 146 -6.55 -0.94 -23.68
C LYS A 146 -6.85 0.12 -22.61
N PHE A 147 -7.92 0.90 -22.79
CA PHE A 147 -8.27 1.98 -21.86
C PHE A 147 -8.69 1.45 -20.49
N LYS A 148 -9.26 0.23 -20.42
CA LYS A 148 -9.52 -0.45 -19.14
C LYS A 148 -8.21 -0.76 -18.39
N LEU A 149 -7.20 -1.27 -19.09
CA LEU A 149 -5.88 -1.51 -18.52
C LEU A 149 -5.18 -0.20 -18.11
N GLU A 150 -5.32 0.86 -18.90
CA GLU A 150 -4.81 2.17 -18.53
C GLU A 150 -5.50 2.75 -17.28
N LEU A 151 -6.81 2.57 -17.15
CA LEU A 151 -7.54 2.98 -15.94
C LEU A 151 -7.08 2.19 -14.72
N TYR A 152 -6.83 0.89 -14.84
CA TYR A 152 -6.22 0.11 -13.77
C TYR A 152 -4.89 0.75 -13.32
N MET A 153 -3.99 1.06 -14.26
CA MET A 153 -2.68 1.63 -13.97
C MET A 153 -2.73 3.05 -13.39
N LYS A 154 -3.58 3.91 -13.94
CA LYS A 154 -3.62 5.35 -13.64
C LYS A 154 -4.58 5.71 -12.51
N TYR A 155 -5.57 4.86 -12.22
CA TYR A 155 -6.59 5.12 -11.22
C TYR A 155 -6.56 4.12 -10.08
N LEU A 156 -6.69 2.81 -10.36
CA LEU A 156 -6.79 1.80 -9.30
C LEU A 156 -5.49 1.73 -8.47
N LEU A 157 -4.33 1.57 -9.12
CA LEU A 157 -3.07 1.44 -8.40
C LEU A 157 -2.77 2.65 -7.49
N PRO A 158 -2.84 3.91 -7.97
CA PRO A 158 -2.65 5.07 -7.09
C PRO A 158 -3.68 5.14 -5.94
N LYS A 159 -4.95 4.80 -6.21
CA LYS A 159 -6.03 4.85 -5.22
C LYS A 159 -5.77 3.95 -4.02
N ILE A 160 -5.23 2.74 -4.24
CA ILE A 160 -4.92 1.80 -3.16
C ILE A 160 -3.50 1.98 -2.60
N SER A 161 -2.63 2.75 -3.27
CA SER A 161 -1.21 2.87 -2.93
C SER A 161 -0.97 3.31 -1.49
N TRP A 162 -1.78 4.23 -0.96
CA TRP A 162 -1.65 4.69 0.42
C TRP A 162 -1.81 3.55 1.42
N HIS A 163 -2.86 2.73 1.26
CA HIS A 163 -3.11 1.58 2.13
C HIS A 163 -2.03 0.51 1.98
N LEU A 164 -1.47 0.35 0.78
CA LEU A 164 -0.31 -0.52 0.53
C LEU A 164 0.98 -0.01 1.18
N THR A 165 1.10 1.30 1.41
CA THR A 165 2.25 1.90 2.10
C THR A 165 2.15 1.74 3.60
N ILE A 166 0.99 2.04 4.19
CA ILE A 166 0.86 2.16 5.65
C ILE A 166 0.52 0.85 6.36
N ALA A 167 -0.10 -0.12 5.67
CA ALA A 167 -0.52 -1.36 6.29
C ALA A 167 0.61 -2.39 6.28
N ASP A 168 0.69 -3.19 7.34
CA ASP A 168 1.63 -4.31 7.43
C ASP A 168 0.95 -5.57 6.88
N ILE A 169 1.16 -5.81 5.58
CA ILE A 169 0.50 -6.87 4.83
C ILE A 169 1.55 -7.73 4.14
N ASP A 170 1.37 -9.05 4.19
CA ASP A 170 2.25 -9.98 3.51
C ASP A 170 2.17 -9.85 1.99
N ARG A 171 3.33 -9.77 1.32
CA ARG A 171 3.41 -9.76 -0.14
C ARG A 171 2.78 -11.01 -0.77
N THR A 172 2.86 -12.16 -0.08
CA THR A 172 2.25 -13.43 -0.50
C THR A 172 0.73 -13.30 -0.59
N TRP A 173 0.10 -12.71 0.42
CA TRP A 173 -1.35 -12.48 0.43
C TRP A 173 -1.78 -11.55 -0.72
N ILE A 174 -1.02 -10.49 -0.98
CA ILE A 174 -1.29 -9.55 -2.09
C ILE A 174 -1.24 -10.28 -3.44
N LYS A 175 -0.21 -11.11 -3.64
CA LYS A 175 -0.04 -11.89 -4.87
C LYS A 175 -1.15 -12.93 -5.05
N GLN A 176 -1.52 -13.64 -3.99
CA GLN A 176 -2.54 -14.68 -4.07
C GLN A 176 -3.95 -14.12 -4.24
N THR A 177 -4.22 -12.92 -3.69
CA THR A 177 -5.56 -12.37 -3.62
C THR A 177 -5.77 -11.22 -4.61
N LEU A 178 -5.05 -10.10 -4.43
CA LEU A 178 -5.27 -8.88 -5.22
C LEU A 178 -4.78 -9.03 -6.67
N ASP A 179 -3.59 -9.60 -6.89
CA ASP A 179 -3.10 -9.83 -8.25
C ASP A 179 -4.03 -10.79 -8.99
N THR A 180 -4.44 -11.90 -8.35
CA THR A 180 -5.40 -12.87 -8.94
C THR A 180 -6.71 -12.20 -9.34
N MET A 181 -7.28 -11.33 -8.50
CA MET A 181 -8.50 -10.58 -8.82
C MET A 181 -8.32 -9.69 -10.07
N CYS A 182 -7.20 -8.96 -10.14
CA CYS A 182 -6.89 -8.10 -11.28
C CYS A 182 -6.65 -8.92 -12.55
N HIS A 183 -5.88 -10.01 -12.44
CA HIS A 183 -5.56 -10.93 -13.53
C HIS A 183 -6.81 -11.57 -14.13
N ASN A 184 -7.81 -11.92 -13.31
CA ASN A 184 -9.09 -12.43 -13.80
C ASN A 184 -9.81 -11.40 -14.68
N LYS A 185 -9.83 -10.12 -14.28
CA LYS A 185 -10.40 -9.05 -15.10
C LYS A 185 -9.58 -8.78 -16.37
N PHE A 186 -8.26 -8.85 -16.30
CA PHE A 186 -7.40 -8.69 -17.48
C PHE A 186 -7.67 -9.77 -18.52
N ARG A 187 -7.85 -11.02 -18.08
CA ARG A 187 -8.25 -12.13 -18.95
C ARG A 187 -9.57 -11.85 -19.65
N THR A 188 -10.59 -11.41 -18.89
CA THR A 188 -11.90 -11.07 -19.46
C THR A 188 -11.81 -9.93 -20.47
N TRP A 189 -11.07 -8.85 -20.16
CA TRP A 189 -10.98 -7.70 -21.05
C TRP A 189 -10.24 -7.99 -22.35
N LEU A 190 -9.21 -8.83 -22.30
CA LEU A 190 -8.37 -9.19 -23.44
C LEU A 190 -8.79 -10.48 -24.12
N GLU A 191 -9.86 -11.13 -23.65
CA GLU A 191 -10.35 -12.43 -24.11
C GLU A 191 -9.28 -13.54 -24.04
N ILE A 192 -8.37 -13.46 -23.06
CA ILE A 192 -7.33 -14.46 -22.84
C ILE A 192 -7.97 -15.67 -22.11
N PRO A 193 -7.73 -16.91 -22.58
CA PRO A 193 -8.26 -18.10 -21.92
C PRO A 193 -7.75 -18.24 -20.47
N PRO A 194 -8.47 -18.96 -19.59
CA PRO A 194 -8.07 -19.15 -18.18
C PRO A 194 -6.63 -19.65 -18.00
N ASN A 195 -6.20 -20.58 -18.86
CA ASN A 195 -4.86 -21.17 -18.84
C ASN A 195 -3.80 -20.33 -19.58
N GLY A 196 -4.20 -19.21 -20.18
CA GLY A 196 -3.29 -18.31 -20.88
C GLY A 196 -2.35 -17.57 -19.92
N THR A 197 -1.10 -17.40 -20.33
CA THR A 197 -0.14 -16.58 -19.60
C THR A 197 -0.47 -15.09 -19.73
N LEU A 198 -0.30 -14.35 -18.63
CA LEU A 198 -0.41 -12.88 -18.58
C LEU A 198 0.97 -12.21 -18.53
N ASP A 199 2.06 -12.99 -18.60
CA ASP A 199 3.42 -12.50 -18.38
C ASP A 199 3.81 -11.39 -19.38
N ILE A 200 3.34 -11.46 -20.63
CA ILE A 200 3.60 -10.45 -21.66
C ILE A 200 2.96 -9.10 -21.33
N LEU A 201 1.84 -9.06 -20.59
CA LEU A 201 1.24 -7.79 -20.16
C LEU A 201 2.19 -6.99 -19.27
N LEU A 202 3.02 -7.71 -18.51
CA LEU A 202 3.93 -7.18 -17.50
C LEU A 202 5.28 -6.78 -18.11
N LEU A 203 5.55 -7.21 -19.34
CA LEU A 203 6.75 -6.85 -20.08
C LEU A 203 6.72 -5.38 -20.50
N GLY A 204 7.89 -4.79 -20.60
CA GLY A 204 8.04 -3.42 -21.09
C GLY A 204 7.74 -3.31 -22.57
N LYS A 205 7.43 -2.08 -23.01
CA LYS A 205 7.13 -1.75 -24.41
C LYS A 205 8.23 -2.16 -25.40
N SER A 206 9.49 -2.13 -24.96
CA SER A 206 10.65 -2.56 -25.77
C SER A 206 10.65 -4.05 -26.11
N LYS A 207 9.87 -4.86 -25.41
CA LYS A 207 9.74 -6.31 -25.61
C LYS A 207 8.31 -6.68 -26.02
N PHE A 208 7.62 -5.77 -26.72
CA PHE A 208 6.25 -5.94 -27.21
C PHE A 208 5.19 -6.16 -26.11
N GLY A 209 5.51 -5.82 -24.86
CA GLY A 209 4.59 -5.89 -23.73
C GLY A 209 3.82 -4.59 -23.46
N PHE A 210 2.89 -4.63 -22.52
CA PHE A 210 1.98 -3.51 -22.23
C PHE A 210 2.39 -2.63 -21.05
N ASP A 211 3.53 -2.93 -20.40
CA ASP A 211 4.08 -2.21 -19.26
C ASP A 211 3.15 -2.16 -18.03
N ILE A 212 2.28 -3.17 -17.88
CA ILE A 212 1.36 -3.28 -16.75
C ILE A 212 2.13 -3.66 -15.49
N ILE A 213 1.75 -3.07 -14.36
CA ILE A 213 2.34 -3.32 -13.04
C ILE A 213 1.34 -4.10 -12.20
N ASP A 214 1.78 -5.20 -11.60
CA ASP A 214 0.97 -5.96 -10.64
C ASP A 214 0.81 -5.19 -9.32
N VAL A 215 -0.25 -5.48 -8.57
CA VAL A 215 -0.46 -4.90 -7.24
C VAL A 215 0.67 -5.30 -6.30
N SER A 216 1.20 -6.53 -6.40
CA SER A 216 2.36 -6.97 -5.61
C SER A 216 3.66 -6.22 -5.93
N THR A 217 3.88 -5.86 -7.20
CA THR A 217 4.98 -4.99 -7.60
C THR A 217 4.75 -3.59 -7.05
N LYS A 218 3.52 -3.06 -7.17
CA LYS A 218 3.18 -1.74 -6.64
C LYS A 218 3.35 -1.65 -5.12
N PHE A 219 2.96 -2.69 -4.40
CA PHE A 219 3.18 -2.81 -2.97
C PHE A 219 4.66 -2.74 -2.61
N THR A 220 5.51 -3.45 -3.36
CA THR A 220 6.96 -3.43 -3.14
C THR A 220 7.52 -2.01 -3.37
N GLU A 221 7.05 -1.30 -4.40
CA GLU A 221 7.39 0.13 -4.60
C GLU A 221 6.97 0.99 -3.39
N CYS A 222 5.74 0.81 -2.90
CA CYS A 222 5.20 1.54 -1.76
C CYS A 222 6.02 1.31 -0.48
N GLN A 223 6.43 0.07 -0.23
CA GLN A 223 7.26 -0.29 0.92
C GLN A 223 8.67 0.33 0.81
N VAL A 224 9.29 0.30 -0.37
CA VAL A 224 10.60 0.96 -0.58
C VAL A 224 10.50 2.47 -0.38
N ILE A 225 9.42 3.11 -0.82
CA ILE A 225 9.19 4.54 -0.57
C ILE A 225 9.11 4.82 0.93
N LEU A 226 8.36 4.01 1.69
CA LEU A 226 8.28 4.14 3.14
C LEU A 226 9.66 4.00 3.79
N ARG A 227 10.42 2.96 3.43
CA ARG A 227 11.76 2.69 3.97
C ARG A 227 12.73 3.84 3.69
N ASN A 228 12.75 4.35 2.45
CA ASN A 228 13.57 5.50 2.09
C ASN A 228 13.15 6.76 2.86
N LYS A 229 11.85 6.99 3.08
CA LYS A 229 11.37 8.11 3.89
C LYS A 229 11.80 8.01 5.35
N LEU A 230 11.89 6.79 5.90
CA LEU A 230 12.41 6.60 7.26
C LEU A 230 13.92 6.85 7.31
N LYS A 231 14.66 6.32 6.33
CA LYS A 231 16.12 6.44 6.22
C LYS A 231 16.59 7.89 6.00
N ASP A 232 15.95 8.60 5.08
CA ASP A 232 16.35 9.95 4.66
C ASP A 232 15.63 11.05 5.47
N SER A 233 14.88 10.69 6.51
CA SER A 233 14.16 11.64 7.37
C SER A 233 15.13 12.59 8.07
N SER A 234 14.78 13.87 8.22
CA SER A 234 15.57 14.81 9.01
C SER A 234 15.47 14.56 10.53
N CYS A 235 14.50 13.76 10.97
CA CYS A 235 14.28 13.45 12.39
C CYS A 235 15.07 12.20 12.79
N LEU A 236 16.01 12.36 13.72
CA LEU A 236 16.87 11.27 14.21
C LEU A 236 16.07 10.08 14.74
N ASP A 237 14.98 10.30 15.49
CA ASP A 237 14.14 9.19 15.97
C ASP A 237 13.56 8.36 14.82
N THR A 238 13.21 9.01 13.70
CA THR A 238 12.65 8.32 12.53
C THR A 238 13.70 7.47 11.84
N GLN A 239 14.94 7.96 11.77
CA GLN A 239 16.09 7.18 11.30
C GLN A 239 16.40 6.02 12.25
N ASN A 240 16.33 6.24 13.55
CA ASN A 240 16.52 5.18 14.56
C ASN A 240 15.48 4.06 14.40
N LEU A 241 14.23 4.39 14.07
CA LEU A 241 13.20 3.38 13.74
C LEU A 241 13.59 2.56 12.49
N PHE A 242 14.20 3.18 11.48
CA PHE A 242 14.73 2.44 10.32
C PHE A 242 15.79 1.44 10.76
N TYR A 243 16.79 1.85 11.55
CA TYR A 243 17.84 0.94 12.01
C TYR A 243 17.30 -0.16 12.93
N ALA A 244 16.42 0.17 13.88
CA ALA A 244 15.80 -0.79 14.80
C ALA A 244 14.98 -1.85 14.06
N SER A 245 14.25 -1.48 13.01
CA SER A 245 13.49 -2.42 12.18
C SER A 245 14.34 -3.19 11.16
N SER A 246 15.55 -2.74 10.86
CA SER A 246 16.49 -3.45 9.95
C SER A 246 17.32 -4.50 10.68
N SER A 247 17.64 -4.28 11.96
CA SER A 247 18.70 -5.01 12.67
C SER A 247 18.42 -6.51 12.84
N ASN A 248 17.15 -6.91 12.91
CA ASN A 248 16.75 -8.28 13.25
C ASN A 248 15.71 -8.88 12.28
N CYS A 249 15.46 -8.23 11.14
CA CYS A 249 14.41 -8.63 10.21
C CYS A 249 14.97 -8.75 8.79
N ASN A 250 14.60 -9.82 8.09
CA ASN A 250 14.92 -9.99 6.67
C ASN A 250 14.03 -9.08 5.82
N VAL A 251 14.28 -7.77 5.88
CA VAL A 251 13.52 -6.75 5.16
C VAL A 251 13.98 -6.72 3.70
N GLN A 252 13.27 -7.47 2.86
CA GLN A 252 13.55 -7.64 1.42
C GLN A 252 13.59 -6.31 0.64
N TYR A 253 12.94 -5.26 1.17
CA TYR A 253 12.78 -3.97 0.49
C TYR A 253 14.05 -3.10 0.54
N ASP A 254 14.93 -3.30 1.52
CA ASP A 254 16.14 -2.48 1.68
C ASP A 254 17.20 -2.75 0.61
N GLY A 255 17.07 -3.86 -0.13
CA GLY A 255 17.90 -4.14 -1.30
C GLY A 255 17.66 -3.18 -2.47
N PHE A 256 16.58 -2.40 -2.46
CA PHE A 256 16.25 -1.44 -3.52
C PHE A 256 16.52 -0.01 -3.07
N SER A 257 17.26 0.76 -3.87
CA SER A 257 17.49 2.18 -3.56
C SER A 257 16.33 3.09 -3.97
N THR A 258 15.53 2.71 -4.97
CA THR A 258 14.39 3.53 -5.44
C THR A 258 13.21 2.67 -5.93
N ALA A 259 11.99 3.22 -5.84
CA ALA A 259 10.80 2.57 -6.40
C ALA A 259 10.91 2.27 -7.91
N LYS A 260 11.61 3.13 -8.68
CA LYS A 260 11.83 2.89 -10.11
C LYS A 260 12.71 1.65 -10.37
N GLN A 261 13.66 1.38 -9.48
CA GLN A 261 14.48 0.17 -9.58
C GLN A 261 13.66 -1.08 -9.30
N VAL A 262 12.74 -1.06 -8.34
CA VAL A 262 11.85 -2.20 -8.02
C VAL A 262 11.14 -2.71 -9.27
N ALA A 263 10.43 -1.84 -9.99
CA ALA A 263 9.72 -2.23 -11.20
C ALA A 263 10.67 -2.75 -12.28
N LYS A 264 11.88 -2.16 -12.38
CA LYS A 264 12.88 -2.57 -13.37
C LYS A 264 13.45 -3.96 -13.07
N GLU A 265 13.85 -4.23 -11.83
CA GLU A 265 14.42 -5.52 -11.43
C GLU A 265 13.38 -6.63 -11.48
N ILE A 266 12.17 -6.41 -10.95
CA ILE A 266 11.08 -7.41 -11.05
C ILE A 266 10.75 -7.72 -12.52
N ARG A 267 10.80 -6.73 -13.41
CA ARG A 267 10.62 -6.96 -14.85
C ARG A 267 11.77 -7.74 -15.47
N LYS A 268 13.03 -7.45 -15.10
CA LYS A 268 14.19 -8.23 -15.57
C LYS A 268 14.07 -9.69 -15.14
N ASP A 269 13.69 -9.95 -13.89
CA ASP A 269 13.47 -11.30 -13.39
C ASP A 269 12.37 -12.03 -14.18
N LYS A 270 11.27 -11.32 -14.49
CA LYS A 270 10.22 -11.87 -15.35
C LYS A 270 10.71 -12.16 -16.77
N ILE A 271 11.47 -11.26 -17.39
CA ILE A 271 12.08 -11.47 -18.71
C ILE A 271 12.96 -12.72 -18.69
N PHE A 272 13.85 -12.83 -17.70
CA PHE A 272 14.73 -13.99 -17.52
C PHE A 272 13.94 -15.29 -17.34
N ASN A 273 12.88 -15.27 -16.53
CA ASN A 273 12.00 -16.42 -16.32
C ASN A 273 11.22 -16.82 -17.58
N ILE A 274 10.83 -15.86 -18.42
CA ILE A 274 10.19 -16.17 -19.70
C ILE A 274 11.23 -16.76 -20.66
N GLU A 275 12.39 -16.11 -20.82
CA GLU A 275 13.47 -16.58 -21.70
C GLU A 275 13.97 -17.99 -21.37
N SER A 276 13.91 -18.41 -20.10
CA SER A 276 14.26 -19.76 -19.65
C SER A 276 13.13 -20.79 -19.89
N LYS A 277 11.86 -20.36 -19.86
CA LYS A 277 10.68 -21.22 -20.11
C LYS A 277 10.34 -21.40 -21.60
N LEU A 278 10.75 -20.47 -22.45
CA LEU A 278 10.47 -20.47 -23.89
C LEU A 278 11.21 -21.63 -24.60
N THR A 279 10.52 -22.76 -24.83
CA THR A 279 11.00 -23.91 -25.65
C THR A 279 10.59 -23.78 -27.14
N SER A 280 11.27 -24.52 -28.02
CA SER A 280 11.17 -24.65 -29.49
C SER A 280 10.19 -23.76 -30.30
N GLN A 281 8.88 -23.73 -30.05
CA GLN A 281 7.93 -22.82 -30.76
C GLN A 281 8.14 -21.33 -30.44
N SER A 282 8.79 -21.08 -29.30
CA SER A 282 9.13 -19.77 -28.77
C SER A 282 10.40 -19.17 -29.36
N LEU A 283 11.17 -19.94 -30.15
CA LEU A 283 12.43 -19.49 -30.73
C LEU A 283 12.21 -18.33 -31.70
N ILE A 284 11.05 -18.27 -32.37
CA ILE A 284 10.66 -17.15 -33.23
C ILE A 284 10.47 -15.89 -32.37
N ILE A 285 9.74 -15.97 -31.26
CA ILE A 285 9.55 -14.84 -30.34
C ILE A 285 10.88 -14.41 -29.72
N LYS A 286 11.72 -15.36 -29.32
CA LYS A 286 13.06 -15.10 -28.79
C LYS A 286 13.97 -14.43 -29.81
N SER A 287 13.92 -14.89 -31.06
CA SER A 287 14.63 -14.29 -32.20
C SER A 287 14.12 -12.88 -32.45
N ILE A 288 12.79 -12.67 -32.49
CA ILE A 288 12.18 -11.34 -32.58
C ILE A 288 12.63 -10.46 -31.40
N TRP A 289 12.64 -10.94 -30.16
CA TRP A 289 13.07 -10.13 -29.01
C TRP A 289 14.54 -9.75 -29.01
N ARG A 290 15.39 -10.61 -29.60
CA ARG A 290 16.84 -10.39 -29.69
C ARG A 290 17.19 -9.52 -30.89
N ASP A 291 16.51 -9.73 -32.02
CA ASP A 291 16.87 -9.21 -33.33
C ASP A 291 15.93 -8.08 -33.79
N ALA A 292 14.83 -7.80 -33.08
CA ALA A 292 14.00 -6.62 -33.33
C ALA A 292 14.71 -5.34 -32.88
N PHE A 293 14.85 -4.41 -33.83
CA PHE A 293 15.34 -3.06 -33.58
C PHE A 293 14.41 -2.30 -32.63
N GLN A 294 14.98 -1.50 -31.72
CA GLN A 294 14.18 -0.66 -30.81
C GLN A 294 13.19 0.27 -31.53
N GLY A 295 13.46 0.62 -32.80
CA GLY A 295 12.54 1.38 -33.65
C GLY A 295 11.23 0.63 -33.94
N THR A 296 11.30 -0.68 -34.24
CA THR A 296 10.10 -1.47 -34.58
C THR A 296 9.18 -1.67 -33.38
N ALA A 297 9.71 -1.68 -32.16
CA ALA A 297 8.89 -1.72 -30.95
C ALA A 297 8.01 -0.46 -30.79
N LYS A 298 8.53 0.73 -31.16
CA LYS A 298 7.75 1.98 -31.13
C LYS A 298 6.67 1.99 -32.20
N ASP A 299 7.03 1.58 -33.41
CA ASP A 299 6.08 1.49 -34.53
C ASP A 299 4.99 0.46 -34.25
N TRP A 300 5.36 -0.68 -33.66
CA TRP A 300 4.42 -1.69 -33.18
C TRP A 300 3.41 -1.12 -32.20
N HIS A 301 3.86 -0.36 -31.19
CA HIS A 301 2.93 0.23 -30.21
C HIS A 301 2.02 1.26 -30.86
N SER A 302 2.56 2.10 -31.75
CA SER A 302 1.78 3.06 -32.53
C SER A 302 0.71 2.38 -33.41
N ALA A 303 1.05 1.22 -33.98
CA ALA A 303 0.12 0.42 -34.77
C ALA A 303 -0.95 -0.25 -33.90
N VAL A 304 -0.54 -0.93 -32.83
CA VAL A 304 -1.45 -1.61 -31.88
C VAL A 304 -2.43 -0.63 -31.25
N ASP A 305 -1.99 0.59 -30.96
CA ASP A 305 -2.80 1.66 -30.38
C ASP A 305 -3.95 2.13 -31.29
N LYS A 306 -3.84 1.89 -32.59
CA LYS A 306 -4.85 2.27 -33.59
C LYS A 306 -5.79 1.12 -33.96
N LEU A 307 -5.56 -0.09 -33.43
CA LEU A 307 -6.36 -1.26 -33.78
C LEU A 307 -7.78 -1.16 -33.19
N PRO A 308 -8.81 -1.55 -33.95
CA PRO A 308 -10.14 -1.80 -33.41
C PRO A 308 -10.09 -2.89 -32.34
N LYS A 309 -11.03 -2.84 -31.37
CA LYS A 309 -11.09 -3.75 -30.21
C LYS A 309 -10.88 -5.23 -30.55
N ASN A 310 -11.60 -5.73 -31.55
CA ASN A 310 -11.55 -7.14 -31.92
C ASN A 310 -10.17 -7.55 -32.44
N ILE A 311 -9.53 -6.68 -33.22
CA ILE A 311 -8.20 -6.91 -33.78
C ILE A 311 -7.13 -6.76 -32.69
N TYR A 312 -7.27 -5.78 -31.80
CA TYR A 312 -6.40 -5.60 -30.64
C TYR A 312 -6.38 -6.84 -29.74
N ASN A 313 -7.55 -7.38 -29.39
CA ASN A 313 -7.68 -8.59 -28.59
C ASN A 313 -7.08 -9.81 -29.32
N PHE A 314 -7.36 -9.94 -30.63
CA PHE A 314 -6.75 -11.00 -31.45
C PHE A 314 -5.22 -10.95 -31.45
N VAL A 315 -4.62 -9.79 -31.74
CA VAL A 315 -3.17 -9.60 -31.75
C VAL A 315 -2.57 -9.90 -30.38
N THR A 316 -3.21 -9.44 -29.31
CA THR A 316 -2.77 -9.72 -27.93
C THR A 316 -2.77 -11.22 -27.64
N ARG A 317 -3.82 -11.95 -28.06
CA ARG A 317 -3.88 -13.41 -27.89
C ARG A 317 -2.82 -14.13 -28.72
N TYR A 318 -2.59 -13.68 -29.95
CA TYR A 318 -1.56 -14.22 -30.84
C TYR A 318 -0.17 -14.08 -30.25
N LEU A 319 0.19 -12.89 -29.77
CA LEU A 319 1.47 -12.66 -29.10
C LEU A 319 1.63 -13.51 -27.84
N ASN A 320 0.54 -13.74 -27.11
CA ASN A 320 0.52 -14.60 -25.94
C ASN A 320 0.58 -16.10 -26.26
N ASN A 321 0.59 -16.51 -27.53
CA ASN A 321 0.39 -17.91 -27.95
C ASN A 321 -0.88 -18.52 -27.33
N THR A 322 -1.91 -17.69 -27.15
CA THR A 322 -3.19 -18.07 -26.54
C THR A 322 -4.33 -18.10 -27.55
N LEU A 323 -4.01 -18.17 -28.84
CA LEU A 323 -5.03 -18.45 -29.84
C LEU A 323 -5.65 -19.84 -29.60
N PRO A 324 -6.94 -20.03 -29.93
CA PRO A 324 -7.57 -21.32 -29.85
C PRO A 324 -6.83 -22.33 -30.74
N THR A 325 -6.24 -23.34 -30.12
CA THR A 325 -5.76 -24.55 -30.79
C THR A 325 -6.69 -25.70 -30.43
N LEU A 326 -6.71 -26.78 -31.22
CA LEU A 326 -7.45 -28.01 -30.89
C LEU A 326 -7.16 -28.53 -29.47
N THR A 327 -5.94 -28.28 -28.97
CA THR A 327 -5.51 -28.62 -27.60
C THR A 327 -6.04 -27.66 -26.51
N ASN A 328 -6.33 -26.41 -26.85
CA ASN A 328 -6.83 -25.38 -25.92
C ASN A 328 -8.37 -25.26 -25.91
N MET A 329 -9.06 -25.98 -26.80
CA MET A 329 -10.53 -25.98 -26.93
C MET A 329 -11.21 -27.18 -26.25
N VAL A 330 -10.48 -28.00 -25.48
CA VAL A 330 -11.09 -29.04 -24.65
C VAL A 330 -11.75 -28.35 -23.44
N LEU A 331 -13.08 -28.29 -23.47
CA LEU A 331 -13.96 -27.78 -22.43
C LEU A 331 -13.86 -28.59 -21.13
#